data_AF-E4PRR7-F1
#
_entry.id   AF-E4PRR7-F1
#
_cell.length_a   1.000
_cell.length_b   1.000
_cell.length_c   1.000
_cell.angle_alpha   90.00
_cell.angle_beta   90.00
_cell.angle_gamma   90.00
#
_symmetry.space_group_name_H-M   'P 1'
#
loop_
_entity.id
_entity.type
_entity.pdbx_description
1 polymer ?
#
loop_
_entity_poly.entity_id
_entity_poly.type
_entity_poly.pdbx_seq_one_letter_code
_entity_poly.pdbx_strand_id
1 'polypeptide(L)'
;MMNKRDEQAAKLAASMPDEQTALLDLAAGAVNDLHAAVLVDDAERVAGAMARYEAVIWKMNGGTFFGCNADSDSPGNVVERHCQADTGAVPKWGQKGAFVSVVDGMRVLVEFGSLGSQGTAHFSFHAVDLDAWFISETGYRSHFDGLRFGSTVEEAAKAILVDYLKDKRPEIGTEDRDRLSRSPLPAVLASLEPPARRSPATLDVPPGYALVDVVLPPQKAFIARKWAKEAQAKIEADKPTKELPEIEPEAAKPRAAKAAKMNAREETRRFKPGQRCQIVSVHHPVFEKDIGKFVIITKLSPHTSQVWAHDDEPTKYRINRNGRRVVQFNPKSVHTIYSFDQLRPVIDTGETNNE
;
A
#
# COMPACT_ATOMS: atom_id res chain seq x y z
N MET A 1 11.22 20.49 23.92
CA MET A 1 11.00 19.20 24.60
C MET A 1 11.19 18.11 23.58
N MET A 2 12.05 17.15 23.88
CA MET A 2 12.22 15.95 23.06
C MET A 2 10.94 15.11 23.25
N ASN A 3 10.42 14.48 22.19
CA ASN A 3 9.23 13.65 22.31
C ASN A 3 9.57 12.39 23.13
N LYS A 4 8.65 11.84 23.93
CA LYS A 4 8.87 10.63 24.76
C LYS A 4 9.49 9.47 23.98
N ARG A 5 9.11 9.31 22.71
CA ARG A 5 9.68 8.32 21.79
C ARG A 5 11.17 8.57 21.49
N ASP A 6 11.55 9.82 21.22
CA ASP A 6 12.96 10.20 21.02
C ASP A 6 13.77 10.06 22.31
N GLU A 7 13.19 10.36 23.49
CA GLU A 7 13.87 10.17 24.79
C GLU A 7 14.16 8.69 25.08
N GLN A 8 13.17 7.82 24.84
CA GLN A 8 13.32 6.39 24.99
C GLN A 8 14.36 5.82 24.01
N ALA A 9 14.31 6.24 22.74
CA ALA A 9 15.28 5.84 21.74
C ALA A 9 16.70 6.30 22.10
N ALA A 10 16.86 7.55 22.55
CA ALA A 10 18.15 8.09 22.97
C ALA A 10 18.75 7.31 24.15
N LYS A 11 17.93 6.94 25.14
CA LYS A 11 18.36 6.13 26.30
C LYS A 11 18.91 4.77 25.87
N LEU A 12 18.22 4.09 24.95
CA LEU A 12 18.66 2.79 24.43
C LEU A 12 19.88 2.92 23.52
N ALA A 13 19.91 3.96 22.68
CA ALA A 13 21.00 4.23 21.74
C ALA A 13 22.34 4.55 22.43
N ALA A 14 22.31 5.05 23.67
CA ALA A 14 23.51 5.40 24.44
C ALA A 14 24.42 4.20 24.73
N SER A 15 23.87 2.98 24.82
CA SER A 15 24.65 1.75 25.03
C SER A 15 24.86 0.93 23.76
N MET A 16 24.38 1.41 22.61
CA MET A 16 24.54 0.73 21.32
C MET A 16 25.91 1.04 20.70
N PRO A 17 26.47 0.15 19.85
CA PRO A 17 27.65 0.45 19.05
C PRO A 17 27.39 1.63 18.09
N ASP A 18 28.46 2.22 17.56
CA ASP A 18 28.38 3.27 16.55
C ASP A 18 28.52 2.73 15.11
N GLU A 19 29.13 1.55 14.96
CA GLU A 19 29.36 0.92 13.66
C GLU A 19 28.05 0.47 13.00
N GLN A 20 27.87 0.85 11.73
CA GLN A 20 26.64 0.57 10.99
C GLN A 20 26.32 -0.93 10.92
N THR A 21 27.31 -1.79 10.61
CA THR A 21 27.08 -3.24 10.54
C THR A 21 26.60 -3.80 11.88
N ALA A 22 27.22 -3.38 12.99
CA ALA A 22 26.81 -3.84 14.32
C ALA A 22 25.40 -3.34 14.70
N LEU A 23 25.01 -2.16 14.23
CA LEU A 23 23.64 -1.65 14.40
C LEU A 23 22.63 -2.47 13.59
N LEU A 24 22.98 -2.87 12.37
CA LEU A 24 22.14 -3.75 11.55
C LEU A 24 21.97 -5.14 12.18
N ASP A 25 23.04 -5.73 12.71
CA ASP A 25 22.97 -7.00 13.44
C ASP A 25 22.08 -6.89 14.69
N LEU A 26 22.13 -5.75 15.41
CA LEU A 26 21.24 -5.49 16.54
C LEU A 26 19.78 -5.37 16.12
N ALA A 27 19.48 -4.78 14.96
CA ALA A 27 18.12 -4.74 14.44
C ALA A 27 17.61 -6.14 14.09
N ALA A 28 18.44 -6.96 13.43
CA ALA A 28 18.10 -8.35 13.14
C ALA A 28 17.87 -9.17 14.43
N GLY A 29 18.70 -8.97 15.46
CA GLY A 29 18.50 -9.53 16.79
C GLY A 29 17.19 -9.09 17.44
N ALA A 30 16.84 -7.80 17.34
CA ALA A 30 15.58 -7.29 17.87
C ALA A 30 14.36 -7.90 17.16
N VAL A 31 14.42 -8.14 15.85
CA VAL A 31 13.37 -8.85 15.11
C VAL A 31 13.22 -10.31 15.59
N ASN A 32 14.33 -11.00 15.85
CA ASN A 32 14.29 -12.36 16.39
C ASN A 32 13.65 -12.39 17.78
N ASP A 33 14.04 -11.47 18.66
CA ASP A 33 13.50 -11.35 20.02
C ASP A 33 12.01 -11.02 20.00
N LEU A 34 11.59 -10.10 19.11
CA LEU A 34 10.19 -9.75 18.90
C LEU A 34 9.37 -10.98 18.50
N HIS A 35 9.83 -11.70 17.48
CA HIS A 35 9.13 -12.90 17.01
C HIS A 35 9.01 -13.96 18.09
N ALA A 36 10.12 -14.26 18.78
CA ALA A 36 10.12 -15.23 19.88
C ALA A 36 9.16 -14.80 21.01
N ALA A 37 9.12 -13.51 21.36
CA ALA A 37 8.24 -12.97 22.39
C ALA A 37 6.75 -13.05 21.99
N VAL A 38 6.40 -12.79 20.73
CA VAL A 38 5.03 -12.95 20.24
C VAL A 38 4.59 -14.40 20.36
N LEU A 39 5.45 -15.37 20.02
CA LEU A 39 5.11 -16.80 20.07
C LEU A 39 4.85 -17.32 21.48
N VAL A 40 5.40 -16.69 22.51
CA VAL A 40 5.23 -17.09 23.93
C VAL A 40 4.33 -16.14 24.73
N ASP A 41 3.60 -15.25 24.07
CA ASP A 41 2.68 -14.29 24.68
C ASP A 41 3.34 -13.31 25.69
N ASP A 42 4.58 -12.89 25.42
CA ASP A 42 5.34 -11.99 26.29
C ASP A 42 5.31 -10.54 25.77
N ALA A 43 4.27 -9.81 26.16
CA ALA A 43 4.04 -8.43 25.73
C ALA A 43 5.17 -7.45 26.16
N GLU A 44 5.81 -7.67 27.31
CA GLU A 44 6.89 -6.81 27.78
C GLU A 44 8.15 -6.99 26.92
N ARG A 45 8.51 -8.23 26.59
CA ARG A 45 9.61 -8.51 25.66
C ARG A 45 9.33 -8.01 24.26
N VAL A 46 8.09 -8.10 23.78
CA VAL A 46 7.66 -7.49 22.51
C VAL A 46 7.94 -5.99 22.52
N ALA A 47 7.46 -5.26 23.54
CA ALA A 47 7.67 -3.82 23.64
C ALA A 47 9.16 -3.46 23.71
N GLY A 48 9.95 -4.23 24.46
CA GLY A 48 11.40 -4.05 24.55
C GLY A 48 12.15 -4.32 23.25
N ALA A 49 11.73 -5.33 22.48
CA ALA A 49 12.30 -5.65 21.18
C ALA A 49 11.98 -4.56 20.14
N MET A 50 10.72 -4.11 20.08
CA MET A 50 10.31 -2.99 19.22
C MET A 50 11.08 -1.71 19.55
N ALA A 51 11.22 -1.37 20.83
CA ALA A 51 11.95 -0.17 21.25
C ALA A 51 13.44 -0.23 20.86
N ARG A 52 14.07 -1.42 20.95
CA ARG A 52 15.45 -1.62 20.50
C ARG A 52 15.59 -1.45 18.98
N TYR A 53 14.66 -2.02 18.20
CA TYR A 53 14.64 -1.85 16.74
C TYR A 53 14.49 -0.37 16.35
N GLU A 54 13.57 0.37 16.99
CA GLU A 54 13.40 1.81 16.75
C GLU A 54 14.63 2.63 17.14
N ALA A 55 15.29 2.28 18.25
CA ALA A 55 16.49 2.96 18.71
C ALA A 55 17.67 2.79 17.74
N VAL A 56 17.79 1.65 17.05
CA VAL A 56 18.76 1.45 15.96
C VAL A 56 18.49 2.45 14.83
N ILE A 57 17.24 2.52 14.33
CA ILE A 57 16.85 3.46 13.27
C ILE A 57 17.13 4.90 13.70
N TRP A 58 16.77 5.25 14.93
CA TRP A 58 16.98 6.58 15.51
C TRP A 58 18.47 6.96 15.55
N LYS A 59 19.32 6.04 16.00
CA LYS A 59 20.76 6.24 16.11
C LYS A 59 21.40 6.41 14.73
N MET A 60 21.08 5.50 13.80
CA MET A 60 21.53 5.59 12.40
C MET A 60 21.05 6.88 11.71
N ASN A 61 19.89 7.41 12.10
CA ASN A 61 19.34 8.67 11.58
C ASN A 61 19.87 9.92 12.30
N GLY A 62 20.96 9.80 13.06
CA GLY A 62 21.65 10.94 13.69
C GLY A 62 20.95 11.48 14.94
N GLY A 63 20.08 10.70 15.56
CA GLY A 63 19.40 11.04 16.79
C GLY A 63 18.04 11.71 16.60
N THR A 64 17.28 11.29 15.59
CA THR A 64 15.91 11.76 15.36
C THR A 64 15.12 10.74 14.54
N PHE A 65 13.80 10.65 14.72
CA PHE A 65 12.94 9.88 13.81
C PHE A 65 12.53 10.64 12.55
N PHE A 66 12.73 11.95 12.51
CA PHE A 66 12.29 12.75 11.38
C PHE A 66 13.08 12.38 10.11
N GLY A 67 12.37 12.09 9.02
CA GLY A 67 12.98 11.72 7.74
C GLY A 67 13.61 10.34 7.71
N CYS A 68 13.43 9.49 8.73
CA CYS A 68 14.07 8.17 8.78
C CYS A 68 13.61 7.20 7.67
N ASN A 69 12.52 7.53 6.94
CA ASN A 69 11.97 6.76 5.83
C ASN A 69 11.79 7.61 4.55
N ALA A 70 12.58 8.68 4.36
CA ALA A 70 12.36 9.64 3.27
C ALA A 70 12.65 9.07 1.87
N ASP A 71 13.66 8.21 1.76
CA ASP A 71 14.15 7.61 0.51
C ASP A 71 14.76 6.21 0.77
N SER A 72 15.19 5.52 -0.29
CA SER A 72 15.72 4.15 -0.21
C SER A 72 16.95 3.98 0.69
N ASP A 73 17.71 5.05 0.92
CA ASP A 73 18.95 5.04 1.69
C ASP A 73 18.75 5.60 3.10
N SER A 74 17.54 6.07 3.40
CA SER A 74 17.15 6.50 4.73
C SER A 74 17.25 5.33 5.73
N PRO A 75 17.73 5.57 6.96
CA PRO A 75 18.04 4.49 7.90
C PRO A 75 16.93 3.48 8.16
N GLY A 76 15.67 3.89 8.23
CA GLY A 76 14.56 2.98 8.42
C GLY A 76 14.35 2.04 7.25
N ASN A 77 14.54 2.52 6.01
CA ASN A 77 14.46 1.69 4.80
C ASN A 77 15.69 0.78 4.64
N VAL A 78 16.88 1.23 5.07
CA VAL A 78 18.09 0.40 5.11
C VAL A 78 17.93 -0.74 6.11
N VAL A 79 17.45 -0.44 7.33
CA VAL A 79 17.22 -1.44 8.38
C VAL A 79 16.10 -2.41 7.97
N GLU A 80 14.98 -1.92 7.41
CA GLU A 80 13.90 -2.79 6.90
C GLU A 80 14.39 -3.76 5.83
N ARG A 81 15.17 -3.27 4.85
CA ARG A 81 15.75 -4.10 3.78
C ARG A 81 16.71 -5.14 4.36
N HIS A 82 17.54 -4.76 5.32
CA HIS A 82 18.47 -5.67 5.96
C HIS A 82 17.76 -6.78 6.74
N CYS A 83 16.64 -6.44 7.40
CA CYS A 83 15.86 -7.39 8.19
C CYS A 83 14.79 -8.13 7.37
N GLN A 84 14.69 -7.89 6.06
CA GLN A 84 13.65 -8.46 5.22
C GLN A 84 13.75 -10.00 5.19
N ALA A 85 12.59 -10.68 5.14
CA ALA A 85 12.56 -12.11 4.93
C ALA A 85 13.01 -12.45 3.49
N ASP A 86 13.60 -13.65 3.33
CA ASP A 86 13.94 -14.17 2.02
C ASP A 86 12.71 -14.26 1.10
N THR A 87 12.92 -14.14 -0.21
CA THR A 87 11.84 -14.19 -1.19
C THR A 87 11.07 -15.51 -1.09
N GLY A 88 9.77 -15.42 -0.79
CA GLY A 88 8.87 -16.57 -0.67
C GLY A 88 8.88 -17.24 0.71
N ALA A 89 9.79 -16.86 1.61
CA ALA A 89 9.79 -17.35 2.98
C ALA A 89 8.72 -16.63 3.81
N VAL A 90 8.13 -17.35 4.78
CA VAL A 90 7.23 -16.75 5.76
C VAL A 90 8.03 -15.77 6.62
N PRO A 91 7.67 -14.48 6.69
CA PRO A 91 8.37 -13.52 7.52
C PRO A 91 8.13 -13.78 9.00
N LYS A 92 9.13 -13.51 9.82
CA LYS A 92 8.97 -13.36 11.27
C LYS A 92 8.15 -12.09 11.57
N TRP A 93 7.57 -12.05 12.77
CA TRP A 93 6.98 -10.79 13.28
C TRP A 93 8.07 -9.70 13.32
N GLY A 94 7.79 -8.55 12.71
CA GLY A 94 8.76 -7.45 12.58
C GLY A 94 9.57 -7.45 11.27
N GLN A 95 9.48 -8.49 10.45
CA GLN A 95 10.04 -8.47 9.10
C GLN A 95 9.01 -7.99 8.08
N LYS A 96 9.51 -7.47 6.97
CA LYS A 96 8.75 -7.38 5.72
C LYS A 96 9.00 -8.65 4.91
N GLY A 97 7.99 -9.16 4.23
CA GLY A 97 8.14 -10.34 3.41
C GLY A 97 6.89 -10.66 2.61
N ALA A 98 7.02 -11.62 1.69
CA ALA A 98 5.92 -12.08 0.89
C ALA A 98 6.00 -13.60 0.69
N PHE A 99 4.89 -14.29 0.90
CA PHE A 99 4.81 -15.75 0.85
C PHE A 99 3.46 -16.20 0.31
N VAL A 100 3.38 -17.43 -0.19
CA VAL A 100 2.11 -18.02 -0.65
C VAL A 100 1.48 -18.81 0.49
N SER A 101 0.21 -18.51 0.77
CA SER A 101 -0.63 -19.28 1.67
C SER A 101 -1.77 -19.95 0.90
N VAL A 102 -2.21 -21.11 1.39
CA VAL A 102 -3.32 -21.86 0.80
C VAL A 102 -4.38 -22.07 1.87
N VAL A 103 -5.60 -21.62 1.60
CA VAL A 103 -6.77 -21.80 2.49
C VAL A 103 -7.95 -22.25 1.64
N ASP A 104 -8.53 -23.40 1.98
CA ASP A 104 -9.67 -23.99 1.25
C ASP A 104 -9.47 -24.06 -0.27
N GLY A 105 -8.26 -24.48 -0.69
CA GLY A 105 -7.85 -24.57 -2.10
C GLY A 105 -7.54 -23.23 -2.78
N MET A 106 -7.83 -22.09 -2.14
CA MET A 106 -7.48 -20.75 -2.66
C MET A 106 -6.02 -20.44 -2.34
N ARG A 107 -5.23 -20.19 -3.39
CA ARG A 107 -3.84 -19.74 -3.28
C ARG A 107 -3.80 -18.21 -3.23
N VAL A 108 -3.14 -17.70 -2.19
CA VAL A 108 -3.06 -16.26 -1.92
C VAL A 108 -1.60 -15.88 -1.72
N LEU A 109 -1.14 -14.86 -2.45
CA LEU A 109 0.12 -14.21 -2.14
C LEU A 109 -0.17 -13.24 -0.99
N VAL A 110 0.47 -13.49 0.14
CA VAL A 110 0.41 -12.65 1.32
C VAL A 110 1.66 -11.79 1.34
N GLU A 111 1.50 -10.49 1.17
CA GLU A 111 2.53 -9.52 1.48
C GLU A 111 2.30 -9.02 2.90
N PHE A 112 3.33 -9.15 3.73
CA PHE A 112 3.32 -8.70 5.11
C PHE A 112 4.26 -7.51 5.25
N GLY A 113 3.72 -6.38 5.69
CA GLY A 113 4.47 -5.16 5.96
C GLY A 113 5.11 -5.18 7.36
N SER A 114 6.22 -4.45 7.50
CA SER A 114 6.82 -4.19 8.81
C SER A 114 5.82 -3.50 9.75
N LEU A 115 6.06 -3.61 11.06
CA LEU A 115 5.16 -3.17 12.15
C LEU A 115 4.92 -1.64 12.25
N GLY A 116 5.33 -0.87 11.24
CA GLY A 116 5.17 0.58 11.19
C GLY A 116 5.75 1.28 12.42
N SER A 117 5.31 2.52 12.65
CA SER A 117 5.75 3.33 13.79
C SER A 117 4.96 3.08 15.07
N GLN A 118 4.01 2.13 15.11
CA GLN A 118 3.05 1.94 16.22
C GLN A 118 2.63 0.46 16.47
N GLY A 119 3.30 -0.53 15.89
CA GLY A 119 2.98 -1.95 16.15
C GLY A 119 1.77 -2.50 15.38
N THR A 120 1.26 -1.77 14.38
CA THR A 120 0.17 -2.25 13.52
C THR A 120 0.74 -3.14 12.43
N ALA A 121 0.30 -4.39 12.41
CA ALA A 121 0.58 -5.34 11.35
C ALA A 121 -0.30 -5.04 10.13
N HIS A 122 0.29 -5.10 8.94
CA HIS A 122 -0.43 -4.93 7.68
C HIS A 122 -0.26 -6.16 6.79
N PHE A 123 -1.39 -6.77 6.43
CA PHE A 123 -1.47 -7.88 5.49
C PHE A 123 -2.12 -7.39 4.20
N SER A 124 -1.42 -7.62 3.11
CA SER A 124 -1.89 -7.39 1.75
C SER A 124 -2.08 -8.75 1.08
N PHE A 125 -3.33 -9.11 0.78
CA PHE A 125 -3.70 -10.36 0.15
C PHE A 125 -3.91 -10.16 -1.33
N HIS A 126 -3.22 -10.94 -2.16
CA HIS A 126 -3.30 -10.87 -3.62
C HIS A 126 -3.72 -12.22 -4.18
N ALA A 127 -4.61 -12.19 -5.17
CA ALA A 127 -5.01 -13.38 -5.90
C ALA A 127 -3.84 -13.94 -6.72
N VAL A 128 -3.54 -15.22 -6.51
CA VAL A 128 -2.57 -15.97 -7.33
C VAL A 128 -3.25 -16.50 -8.59
N ASP A 129 -4.44 -17.09 -8.40
CA ASP A 129 -5.25 -17.67 -9.45
C ASP A 129 -6.38 -16.72 -9.82
N LEU A 130 -6.28 -16.10 -10.98
CA LEU A 130 -7.21 -15.08 -11.43
C LEU A 130 -8.51 -15.68 -11.98
N ASP A 131 -8.50 -16.95 -12.37
CA ASP A 131 -9.65 -17.69 -12.90
C ASP A 131 -10.50 -18.40 -11.83
N ALA A 132 -10.26 -18.08 -10.55
CA ALA A 132 -10.96 -18.65 -9.40
C ALA A 132 -11.59 -17.57 -8.52
N TRP A 133 -12.40 -18.00 -7.55
CA TRP A 133 -12.94 -17.12 -6.53
C TRP A 133 -11.83 -16.61 -5.60
N PHE A 134 -12.03 -15.41 -5.05
CA PHE A 134 -11.11 -14.75 -4.11
C PHE A 134 -11.90 -14.01 -3.02
N ILE A 135 -11.22 -13.56 -1.96
CA ILE A 135 -11.83 -12.79 -0.85
C ILE A 135 -12.21 -11.33 -1.21
N SER A 136 -12.07 -10.94 -2.48
CA SER A 136 -12.36 -9.61 -3.03
C SER A 136 -12.53 -9.67 -4.56
N GLU A 137 -13.48 -8.92 -5.10
CA GLU A 137 -13.71 -8.82 -6.55
C GLU A 137 -12.52 -8.20 -7.32
N THR A 138 -11.66 -7.45 -6.64
CA THR A 138 -10.52 -6.77 -7.28
C THR A 138 -9.28 -7.64 -7.40
N GLY A 139 -9.30 -8.85 -6.82
CA GLY A 139 -8.11 -9.68 -6.65
C GLY A 139 -7.11 -9.15 -5.61
N TYR A 140 -7.49 -8.15 -4.82
CA TYR A 140 -6.69 -7.56 -3.75
C TYR A 140 -7.53 -7.27 -2.50
N ARG A 141 -6.95 -7.48 -1.32
CA ARG A 141 -7.53 -7.05 -0.04
C ARG A 141 -6.44 -6.65 0.96
N SER A 142 -6.55 -5.46 1.54
CA SER A 142 -5.75 -5.05 2.70
C SER A 142 -6.43 -5.42 4.02
N HIS A 143 -5.64 -5.71 5.03
CA HIS A 143 -6.08 -5.95 6.40
C HIS A 143 -5.06 -5.39 7.38
N PHE A 144 -5.52 -4.58 8.33
CA PHE A 144 -4.72 -4.08 9.43
C PHE A 144 -5.11 -4.81 10.70
N ASP A 145 -4.12 -5.25 11.45
CA ASP A 145 -4.31 -5.98 12.71
C ASP A 145 -3.22 -5.60 13.72
N GLY A 146 -3.35 -6.07 14.95
CA GLY A 146 -2.27 -6.11 15.91
C GLY A 146 -1.38 -7.35 15.73
N LEU A 147 -0.39 -7.47 16.61
CA LEU A 147 0.34 -8.72 16.80
C LEU A 147 -0.63 -9.79 17.32
N ARG A 148 -0.61 -10.97 16.71
CA ARG A 148 -1.37 -12.14 17.20
C ARG A 148 -0.46 -13.02 18.05
N PHE A 149 -0.50 -12.79 19.36
CA PHE A 149 0.27 -13.56 20.32
C PHE A 149 -0.09 -15.05 20.28
N GLY A 150 0.93 -15.90 20.48
CA GLY A 150 0.80 -17.35 20.38
C GLY A 150 0.68 -17.88 18.95
N SER A 151 0.92 -17.06 17.92
CA SER A 151 0.82 -17.48 16.52
C SER A 151 1.94 -16.89 15.67
N THR A 152 2.31 -17.60 14.60
CA THR A 152 3.18 -17.10 13.53
C THR A 152 2.43 -16.14 12.59
N VAL A 153 3.17 -15.42 11.74
CA VAL A 153 2.57 -14.56 10.70
C VAL A 153 1.72 -15.37 9.72
N GLU A 154 2.16 -16.59 9.37
CA GLU A 154 1.40 -17.47 8.49
C GLU A 154 0.08 -17.94 9.12
N GLU A 155 0.09 -18.35 10.38
CA GLU A 155 -1.12 -18.75 11.10
C GLU A 155 -2.10 -17.58 11.25
N ALA A 156 -1.58 -16.38 11.56
CA ALA A 156 -2.39 -15.16 11.60
C ALA A 156 -3.03 -14.87 10.22
N ALA A 157 -2.24 -14.92 9.15
CA ALA A 157 -2.74 -14.72 7.79
C ALA A 157 -3.82 -15.76 7.41
N LYS A 158 -3.59 -17.05 7.72
CA LYS A 158 -4.58 -18.11 7.48
C LYS A 158 -5.87 -17.88 8.26
N ALA A 159 -5.78 -17.47 9.53
CA ALA A 159 -6.95 -17.18 10.34
C ALA A 159 -7.76 -15.99 9.79
N ILE A 160 -7.09 -14.93 9.33
CA ILE A 160 -7.73 -13.78 8.67
C ILE A 160 -8.43 -14.21 7.37
N LEU A 161 -7.75 -15.01 6.55
CA LEU A 161 -8.33 -15.55 5.31
C LEU A 161 -9.57 -16.40 5.60
N VAL A 162 -9.50 -17.33 6.56
CA VAL A 162 -10.63 -18.17 6.97
C VAL A 162 -11.81 -17.32 7.42
N ASP A 163 -11.57 -16.24 8.15
CA ASP A 163 -12.64 -15.34 8.60
C ASP A 163 -13.34 -14.65 7.42
N TYR A 164 -12.58 -14.13 6.45
CA TYR A 164 -13.15 -13.53 5.25
C TYR A 164 -13.93 -14.52 4.37
N LEU A 165 -13.56 -15.80 4.39
CA LEU A 165 -14.27 -16.83 3.62
C LEU A 165 -15.64 -17.20 4.20
N LYS A 166 -16.00 -16.71 5.40
CA LYS A 166 -17.35 -16.86 5.96
C LYS A 166 -18.38 -15.97 5.27
N ASP A 167 -17.93 -14.85 4.68
CA ASP A 167 -18.84 -13.87 4.07
C ASP A 167 -19.25 -14.28 2.65
N LYS A 168 -18.34 -14.13 1.69
CA LYS A 168 -18.57 -14.35 0.26
C LYS A 168 -17.31 -14.84 -0.42
N ARG A 169 -17.50 -15.54 -1.54
CA ARG A 169 -16.42 -16.00 -2.45
C ARG A 169 -16.65 -15.45 -3.85
N PRO A 170 -16.52 -14.12 -4.04
CA PRO A 170 -16.70 -13.52 -5.36
C PRO A 170 -15.65 -14.02 -6.35
N GLU A 171 -16.04 -14.05 -7.62
CA GLU A 171 -15.08 -14.09 -8.72
C GLU A 171 -14.39 -12.73 -8.88
N ILE A 172 -13.18 -12.72 -9.45
CA ILE A 172 -12.49 -11.47 -9.76
C ILE A 172 -13.18 -10.82 -10.97
N GLY A 173 -13.50 -9.53 -10.85
CA GLY A 173 -14.13 -8.77 -11.92
C GLY A 173 -13.29 -8.77 -13.20
N THR A 174 -13.97 -8.82 -14.35
CA THR A 174 -13.35 -8.90 -15.69
C THR A 174 -12.22 -7.88 -15.88
N GLU A 175 -12.48 -6.60 -15.56
CA GLU A 175 -11.51 -5.52 -15.71
C GLU A 175 -10.27 -5.71 -14.82
N ASP A 176 -10.48 -6.11 -13.56
CA ASP A 176 -9.41 -6.35 -12.60
C ASP A 176 -8.58 -7.58 -12.98
N ARG A 177 -9.23 -8.67 -13.41
CA ARG A 177 -8.57 -9.87 -13.92
C ARG A 177 -7.71 -9.56 -15.14
N ASP A 178 -8.23 -8.79 -16.09
CA ASP A 178 -7.49 -8.36 -17.27
C ASP A 178 -6.28 -7.50 -16.90
N ARG A 179 -6.46 -6.53 -16.00
CA ARG A 179 -5.35 -5.70 -15.48
C ARG A 179 -4.28 -6.57 -14.82
N LEU A 180 -4.69 -7.46 -13.93
CA LEU A 180 -3.79 -8.34 -13.17
C LEU A 180 -3.08 -9.36 -14.06
N SER A 181 -3.71 -9.82 -15.14
CA SER A 181 -3.08 -10.73 -16.12
C SER A 181 -1.90 -10.08 -16.84
N ARG A 182 -1.93 -8.75 -17.01
CA ARG A 182 -0.87 -7.95 -17.65
C ARG A 182 0.20 -7.47 -16.67
N SER A 183 -0.09 -7.48 -15.37
CA SER A 183 0.88 -7.09 -14.35
C SER A 183 2.02 -8.11 -14.27
N PRO A 184 3.28 -7.65 -14.07
CA PRO A 184 4.41 -8.55 -13.92
C PRO A 184 4.18 -9.51 -12.74
N LEU A 185 4.56 -10.76 -12.93
CA LEU A 185 4.44 -11.77 -11.89
C LEU A 185 5.48 -11.50 -10.79
N PRO A 186 5.07 -11.35 -9.51
CA PRO A 186 6.01 -11.22 -8.41
C PRO A 186 6.98 -12.40 -8.36
N ALA A 187 8.25 -12.14 -8.03
CA ALA A 187 9.31 -13.17 -8.01
C ALA A 187 8.96 -14.37 -7.13
N VAL A 188 8.23 -14.14 -6.02
CA VAL A 188 7.71 -15.18 -5.11
C VAL A 188 6.87 -16.22 -5.83
N LEU A 189 6.15 -15.84 -6.89
CA LEU A 189 5.26 -16.73 -7.64
C LEU A 189 5.95 -17.41 -8.83
N ALA A 190 7.19 -17.04 -9.17
CA ALA A 190 7.87 -17.51 -10.38
C ALA A 190 8.18 -19.02 -10.37
N SER A 191 8.44 -19.58 -9.18
CA SER A 191 8.75 -21.00 -8.96
C SER A 191 7.57 -21.80 -8.39
N LEU A 192 6.36 -21.23 -8.40
CA LEU A 192 5.19 -21.89 -7.82
C LEU A 192 4.76 -23.09 -8.66
N GLU A 193 4.54 -24.23 -8.00
CA GLU A 193 4.02 -25.46 -8.62
C GLU A 193 2.69 -25.88 -7.98
N PRO A 194 1.58 -26.00 -8.77
CA PRO A 194 1.46 -25.65 -10.18
C PRO A 194 1.64 -24.13 -10.42
N PRO A 195 1.90 -23.66 -11.65
CA PRO A 195 2.05 -22.23 -11.92
C PRO A 195 0.79 -21.43 -11.58
N ALA A 196 0.97 -20.12 -11.31
CA ALA A 196 -0.15 -19.20 -11.09
C ALA A 196 -1.05 -19.09 -12.33
N ARG A 197 -2.37 -19.26 -12.18
CA ARG A 197 -3.31 -19.19 -13.31
C ARG A 197 -3.71 -17.74 -13.55
N ARG A 198 -3.04 -17.07 -14.49
CA ARG A 198 -3.21 -15.63 -14.74
C ARG A 198 -3.87 -15.28 -16.08
N SER A 199 -4.65 -16.17 -16.67
CA SER A 199 -5.34 -15.90 -17.92
C SER A 199 -6.29 -14.69 -17.78
N PRO A 200 -6.32 -13.74 -18.73
CA PRO A 200 -7.29 -12.64 -18.72
C PRO A 200 -8.73 -13.17 -18.81
N ALA A 201 -9.70 -12.34 -18.46
CA ALA A 201 -11.12 -12.58 -18.69
C ALA A 201 -11.51 -12.22 -20.12
N THR A 202 -10.99 -11.11 -20.63
CA THR A 202 -11.18 -10.68 -22.02
C THR A 202 -10.04 -11.21 -22.87
N LEU A 203 -10.35 -12.15 -23.75
CA LEU A 203 -9.40 -12.69 -24.72
C LEU A 203 -9.53 -11.87 -26.01
N ASP A 204 -8.47 -11.16 -26.38
CA ASP A 204 -8.37 -10.52 -27.69
C ASP A 204 -8.00 -11.60 -28.72
N VAL A 205 -9.01 -12.10 -29.43
CA VAL A 205 -8.84 -13.14 -30.44
C VAL A 205 -8.60 -12.47 -31.79
N PRO A 206 -7.41 -12.62 -32.40
CA PRO A 206 -7.14 -11.98 -33.67
C PRO A 206 -8.11 -12.47 -34.75
N PRO A 207 -8.47 -11.62 -35.72
CA PRO A 207 -9.34 -12.01 -36.83
C PRO A 207 -8.83 -13.29 -37.52
N GLY A 208 -9.72 -14.26 -37.71
CA GLY A 208 -9.37 -15.57 -38.31
C GLY A 208 -9.01 -16.67 -37.30
N TYR A 209 -8.93 -16.35 -36.01
CA TYR A 209 -8.77 -17.33 -34.94
C TYR A 209 -10.05 -17.43 -34.09
N ALA A 210 -10.25 -18.57 -33.44
CA ALA A 210 -11.36 -18.81 -32.53
C ALA A 210 -10.86 -19.57 -31.29
N LEU A 211 -11.31 -19.14 -30.11
CA LEU A 211 -11.12 -19.89 -28.87
C LEU A 211 -12.27 -20.87 -28.70
N VAL A 212 -11.95 -22.14 -28.45
CA VAL A 212 -12.92 -23.22 -28.34
C VAL A 212 -12.58 -24.09 -27.14
N ASP A 213 -13.50 -24.17 -26.17
CA ASP A 213 -13.45 -25.15 -25.10
C ASP A 213 -14.07 -26.47 -25.58
N VAL A 214 -13.30 -27.56 -25.53
CA VAL A 214 -13.72 -28.87 -26.03
C VAL A 214 -13.18 -30.00 -25.16
N VAL A 215 -14.03 -30.97 -24.84
CA VAL A 215 -13.62 -32.22 -24.17
C VAL A 215 -13.28 -33.26 -25.23
N LEU A 216 -12.03 -33.72 -25.27
CA LEU A 216 -11.52 -34.63 -26.29
C LEU A 216 -10.86 -35.87 -25.67
N PRO A 217 -10.94 -37.04 -26.34
CA PRO A 217 -10.10 -38.20 -26.01
C PRO A 217 -8.59 -37.85 -26.09
N PRO A 218 -7.71 -38.55 -25.35
CA PRO A 218 -6.31 -38.16 -25.16
C PRO A 218 -5.53 -37.88 -26.47
N GLN A 219 -5.70 -38.72 -27.48
CA GLN A 219 -5.04 -38.54 -28.78
C GLN A 219 -5.50 -37.28 -29.52
N LYS A 220 -6.80 -36.96 -29.47
CA LYS A 220 -7.35 -35.75 -30.10
C LYS A 220 -6.98 -34.49 -29.30
N ALA A 221 -6.94 -34.58 -27.98
CA ALA A 221 -6.47 -33.49 -27.11
C ALA A 221 -5.00 -33.14 -27.38
N PHE A 222 -4.14 -34.14 -27.64
CA PHE A 222 -2.75 -33.89 -28.03
C PHE A 222 -2.64 -33.10 -29.35
N ILE A 223 -3.43 -33.47 -30.36
CA ILE A 223 -3.47 -32.76 -31.65
C ILE A 223 -3.99 -31.33 -31.47
N ALA A 224 -5.08 -31.14 -30.71
CA ALA A 224 -5.62 -29.82 -30.41
C ALA A 224 -4.59 -28.92 -29.69
N ARG A 225 -3.84 -29.47 -28.73
CA ARG A 225 -2.74 -28.75 -28.06
C ARG A 225 -1.62 -28.37 -29.03
N LYS A 226 -1.28 -29.24 -29.98
CA LYS A 226 -0.27 -28.94 -31.01
C LYS A 226 -0.74 -27.78 -31.91
N TRP A 227 -1.98 -27.82 -32.39
CA TRP A 227 -2.55 -26.74 -33.19
C TRP A 227 -2.67 -25.43 -32.42
N ALA A 228 -3.04 -25.47 -31.14
CA ALA A 228 -3.09 -24.28 -30.29
C ALA A 228 -1.71 -23.61 -30.16
N LYS A 229 -0.64 -24.40 -29.97
CA LYS A 229 0.74 -23.90 -29.96
C LYS A 229 1.16 -23.28 -31.29
N GLU A 230 0.84 -23.93 -32.41
CA GLU A 230 1.13 -23.41 -33.74
C GLU A 230 0.37 -22.10 -34.03
N ALA A 231 -0.90 -22.01 -33.64
CA ALA A 231 -1.71 -20.81 -33.75
C ALA A 231 -1.14 -19.67 -32.89
N GLN A 232 -0.74 -19.96 -31.65
CA GLN A 232 -0.11 -18.98 -30.77
C GLN A 232 1.19 -18.41 -31.35
N ALA A 233 2.05 -19.27 -31.92
CA ALA A 233 3.28 -18.84 -32.57
C ALA A 233 3.02 -17.92 -33.79
N LYS A 234 1.97 -18.20 -34.58
CA LYS A 234 1.56 -17.33 -35.70
C LYS A 234 1.05 -15.98 -35.21
N ILE A 235 0.21 -15.97 -34.18
CA ILE A 235 -0.31 -14.74 -33.56
C ILE A 235 0.82 -13.89 -32.99
N GLU A 236 1.82 -14.50 -32.36
CA GLU A 236 2.99 -13.79 -31.84
C GLU A 236 3.91 -13.26 -32.94
N ALA A 237 4.06 -13.98 -34.06
CA ALA A 237 4.82 -13.52 -35.22
C ALA A 237 4.15 -12.36 -35.97
N ASP A 238 2.82 -12.33 -35.99
CA ASP A 238 2.03 -11.27 -36.63
C ASP A 238 1.82 -10.03 -35.73
N LYS A 239 2.23 -10.08 -34.46
CA LYS A 239 2.22 -8.89 -33.59
C LYS A 239 3.24 -7.88 -34.11
N PRO A 240 2.83 -6.67 -34.54
CA PRO A 240 3.78 -5.63 -34.90
C PRO A 240 4.62 -5.27 -33.66
N THR A 241 5.94 -5.13 -33.85
CA THR A 241 6.87 -4.61 -32.83
C THR A 241 6.46 -3.20 -32.46
N LYS A 242 5.51 -3.04 -31.55
CA LYS A 242 5.24 -1.76 -30.89
C LYS A 242 6.36 -1.54 -29.88
N GLU A 243 7.23 -0.58 -30.17
CA GLU A 243 7.98 0.11 -29.13
C GLU A 243 6.99 0.55 -28.04
N LEU A 244 7.26 0.11 -26.81
CA LEU A 244 6.46 0.43 -25.64
C LEU A 244 6.54 1.93 -25.39
N PRO A 245 5.43 2.70 -25.44
CA PRO A 245 5.38 3.96 -24.74
C PRO A 245 5.34 3.65 -23.24
N GLU A 246 6.20 4.32 -22.46
CA GLU A 246 6.13 4.34 -21.00
C GLU A 246 4.69 4.66 -20.56
N ILE A 247 4.08 3.75 -19.80
CA ILE A 247 2.73 3.92 -19.29
C ILE A 247 2.83 4.78 -18.02
N GLU A 248 2.54 6.07 -18.16
CA GLU A 248 2.09 6.88 -17.02
C GLU A 248 0.71 6.40 -16.54
N PRO A 249 0.41 6.41 -15.23
CA PRO A 249 -0.82 5.85 -14.69
C PRO A 249 -2.01 6.79 -14.93
N GLU A 250 -2.79 6.54 -15.98
CA GLU A 250 -4.01 7.29 -16.27
C GLU A 250 -5.28 6.59 -15.74
N ALA A 251 -6.18 7.42 -15.22
CA ALA A 251 -7.24 7.11 -14.29
C ALA A 251 -8.47 6.41 -14.90
N ALA A 252 -9.16 5.61 -14.08
CA ALA A 252 -10.39 4.89 -14.37
C ALA A 252 -11.59 5.79 -14.75
N LYS A 253 -12.36 5.38 -15.78
CA LYS A 253 -13.82 5.63 -16.03
C LYS A 253 -14.25 5.15 -17.44
N PRO A 254 -15.57 5.04 -17.81
CA PRO A 254 -16.81 5.42 -17.09
C PRO A 254 -18.06 4.50 -17.31
N ARG A 255 -18.75 4.09 -16.23
CA ARG A 255 -20.23 3.82 -16.29
C ARG A 255 -21.03 4.52 -15.20
N ALA A 256 -20.41 4.85 -14.06
CA ALA A 256 -20.97 5.76 -13.03
C ALA A 256 -21.06 7.24 -13.46
N ALA A 257 -20.47 7.62 -14.59
CA ALA A 257 -20.34 9.02 -15.00
C ALA A 257 -21.64 9.66 -15.51
N LYS A 258 -22.66 8.90 -15.91
CA LYS A 258 -23.85 9.49 -16.54
C LYS A 258 -24.85 10.07 -15.51
N ALA A 259 -24.98 9.44 -14.33
CA ALA A 259 -25.85 9.95 -13.26
C ALA A 259 -25.17 11.05 -12.41
N ALA A 260 -23.86 10.95 -12.17
CA ALA A 260 -23.10 12.00 -11.45
C ALA A 260 -22.89 13.29 -12.26
N LYS A 261 -22.92 13.22 -13.60
CA LYS A 261 -22.66 14.38 -14.49
C LYS A 261 -23.74 15.47 -14.43
N MET A 262 -24.98 15.17 -14.05
CA MET A 262 -26.02 16.20 -13.94
C MET A 262 -25.87 17.05 -12.67
N ASN A 263 -25.57 16.43 -11.52
CA ASN A 263 -25.44 17.17 -10.25
C ASN A 263 -24.05 17.84 -10.08
N ALA A 264 -22.97 17.24 -10.62
CA ALA A 264 -21.61 17.78 -10.45
C ALA A 264 -21.33 19.05 -11.29
N ARG A 265 -22.03 19.29 -12.41
CA ARG A 265 -21.69 20.35 -13.38
C ARG A 265 -22.15 21.75 -12.95
N GLU A 266 -23.17 21.85 -12.09
CA GLU A 266 -23.60 23.13 -11.50
C GLU A 266 -22.80 23.49 -10.25
N GLU A 267 -22.45 22.50 -9.40
CA GLU A 267 -21.73 22.74 -8.14
C GLU A 267 -20.21 22.92 -8.28
N THR A 268 -19.56 22.33 -9.30
CA THR A 268 -18.11 22.50 -9.56
C THR A 268 -17.69 23.95 -9.81
N ARG A 269 -18.64 24.88 -10.00
CA ARG A 269 -18.38 26.32 -10.10
C ARG A 269 -18.16 27.02 -8.75
N ARG A 270 -18.51 26.39 -7.62
CA ARG A 270 -18.45 27.00 -6.28
C ARG A 270 -17.02 27.16 -5.74
N PHE A 271 -16.10 26.30 -6.17
CA PHE A 271 -14.73 26.27 -5.66
C PHE A 271 -13.71 26.27 -6.80
N LYS A 272 -12.51 26.80 -6.55
CA LYS A 272 -11.40 26.84 -7.50
C LYS A 272 -10.09 26.37 -6.86
N PRO A 273 -9.14 25.76 -7.61
CA PRO A 273 -7.79 25.54 -7.11
C PRO A 273 -7.16 26.88 -6.68
N GLY A 274 -6.39 26.86 -5.60
CA GLY A 274 -5.82 28.02 -4.93
C GLY A 274 -6.78 28.77 -4.01
N GLN A 275 -8.06 28.39 -3.96
CA GLN A 275 -9.04 29.10 -3.13
C GLN A 275 -8.91 28.73 -1.65
N ARG A 276 -8.84 29.77 -0.82
CA ARG A 276 -8.86 29.67 0.64
C ARG A 276 -10.28 29.42 1.14
N CYS A 277 -10.46 28.38 1.94
CA CYS A 277 -11.74 27.98 2.50
C CYS A 277 -11.62 27.71 4.00
N GLN A 278 -12.71 27.96 4.74
CA GLN A 278 -12.84 27.59 6.14
C GLN A 278 -13.56 26.25 6.26
N ILE A 279 -13.06 25.36 7.14
CA ILE A 279 -13.74 24.11 7.49
C ILE A 279 -14.93 24.43 8.38
N VAL A 280 -16.14 24.02 7.99
CA VAL A 280 -17.38 24.29 8.74
C VAL A 280 -17.99 23.05 9.38
N SER A 281 -17.64 21.87 8.89
CA SER A 281 -18.05 20.59 9.47
C SER A 281 -17.03 19.51 9.15
N VAL A 282 -17.01 18.46 9.97
CA VAL A 282 -16.14 17.29 9.79
C VAL A 282 -16.97 16.02 9.88
N HIS A 283 -16.50 14.97 9.23
CA HIS A 283 -17.22 13.69 9.16
C HIS A 283 -17.00 12.81 10.41
N HIS A 284 -16.01 13.10 11.25
CA HIS A 284 -15.68 12.31 12.43
C HIS A 284 -15.35 13.20 13.64
N PRO A 285 -15.88 12.91 14.85
CA PRO A 285 -15.70 13.75 16.04
C PRO A 285 -14.24 14.05 16.43
N VAL A 286 -13.31 13.14 16.10
CA VAL A 286 -11.86 13.33 16.35
C VAL A 286 -11.27 14.58 15.66
N PHE A 287 -11.93 15.09 14.62
CA PHE A 287 -11.53 16.26 13.85
C PHE A 287 -12.32 17.52 14.22
N GLU A 288 -13.17 17.50 15.26
CA GLU A 288 -13.96 18.68 15.66
C GLU A 288 -13.08 19.90 15.93
N LYS A 289 -11.87 19.69 16.46
CA LYS A 289 -10.85 20.71 16.68
C LYS A 289 -10.38 21.44 15.39
N ASP A 290 -10.68 20.88 14.22
CA ASP A 290 -10.29 21.43 12.92
C ASP A 290 -11.41 22.30 12.32
N ILE A 291 -12.63 22.27 12.88
CA ILE A 291 -13.69 23.21 12.50
C ILE A 291 -13.22 24.63 12.80
N GLY A 292 -13.38 25.52 11.82
CA GLY A 292 -12.95 26.91 11.88
C GLY A 292 -11.55 27.17 11.30
N LYS A 293 -10.73 26.14 11.08
CA LYS A 293 -9.42 26.28 10.44
C LYS A 293 -9.54 26.56 8.94
N PHE A 294 -8.47 27.10 8.37
CA PHE A 294 -8.38 27.46 6.96
C PHE A 294 -7.54 26.45 6.18
N VAL A 295 -8.00 26.14 4.97
CA VAL A 295 -7.34 25.25 4.02
C VAL A 295 -7.31 25.88 2.63
N ILE A 296 -6.32 25.51 1.82
CA ILE A 296 -6.19 25.95 0.42
C ILE A 296 -6.50 24.77 -0.48
N ILE A 297 -7.49 24.94 -1.36
CA ILE A 297 -7.88 23.92 -2.33
C ILE A 297 -6.76 23.71 -3.34
N THR A 298 -6.29 22.48 -3.48
CA THR A 298 -5.24 22.12 -4.44
C THR A 298 -5.83 21.49 -5.69
N LYS A 299 -6.82 20.61 -5.53
CA LYS A 299 -7.47 19.88 -6.62
C LYS A 299 -8.94 19.70 -6.33
N LEU A 300 -9.76 19.74 -7.39
CA LEU A 300 -11.17 19.36 -7.33
C LEU A 300 -11.38 18.03 -8.04
N SER A 301 -12.33 17.23 -7.53
CA SER A 301 -12.77 16.05 -8.26
C SER A 301 -13.65 16.47 -9.44
N PRO A 302 -13.37 16.03 -10.68
CA PRO A 302 -14.21 16.35 -11.83
C PRO A 302 -15.55 15.58 -11.83
N HIS A 303 -15.77 14.70 -10.85
CA HIS A 303 -16.89 13.75 -10.84
C HIS A 303 -17.59 13.60 -9.49
N THR A 304 -17.04 14.17 -8.41
CA THR A 304 -17.61 14.13 -7.06
C THR A 304 -17.53 15.54 -6.47
N SER A 305 -18.44 15.89 -5.56
CA SER A 305 -18.42 17.19 -4.85
C SER A 305 -17.36 17.18 -3.74
N GLN A 306 -16.12 16.85 -4.10
CA GLN A 306 -14.99 16.71 -3.18
C GLN A 306 -13.78 17.53 -3.66
N VAL A 307 -13.01 18.01 -2.70
CA VAL A 307 -11.75 18.73 -2.93
C VAL A 307 -10.63 18.11 -2.11
N TRP A 308 -9.42 18.22 -2.63
CA TRP A 308 -8.19 18.03 -1.88
C TRP A 308 -7.68 19.39 -1.48
N ALA A 309 -7.45 19.59 -0.19
CA ALA A 309 -6.93 20.83 0.34
C ALA A 309 -5.80 20.53 1.34
N HIS A 310 -4.86 21.46 1.43
CA HIS A 310 -3.84 21.45 2.47
C HIS A 310 -4.10 22.56 3.48
N ASP A 311 -3.53 22.44 4.68
CA ASP A 311 -3.65 23.48 5.70
C ASP A 311 -3.08 24.82 5.19
N ASP A 312 -3.77 25.91 5.48
CA ASP A 312 -3.31 27.28 5.21
C ASP A 312 -2.30 27.73 6.27
N GLU A 313 -1.17 27.02 6.34
CA GLU A 313 -0.05 27.32 7.21
C GLU A 313 1.24 27.50 6.40
N PRO A 314 2.22 28.28 6.90
CA PRO A 314 3.53 28.37 6.27
C PRO A 314 4.33 27.07 6.47
N THR A 315 5.21 26.77 5.51
CA THR A 315 6.20 25.70 5.66
C THR A 315 7.08 25.97 6.88
N LYS A 316 7.09 25.04 7.83
CA LYS A 316 7.92 25.10 9.03
C LYS A 316 9.27 24.48 8.72
N TYR A 317 10.35 25.12 9.18
CA TYR A 317 11.73 24.68 8.99
C TYR A 317 12.38 24.41 10.33
N ARG A 318 13.36 23.51 10.35
CA ARG A 318 14.23 23.27 11.50
C ARG A 318 15.70 23.20 11.06
N ILE A 319 16.61 23.45 11.98
CA ILE A 319 18.05 23.25 11.76
C ILE A 319 18.40 21.84 12.23
N ASN A 320 19.04 21.04 11.37
CA ASN A 320 19.52 19.71 11.75
C ASN A 320 20.86 19.79 12.52
N ARG A 321 21.31 18.66 13.07
CA ARG A 321 22.56 18.56 13.84
C ARG A 321 23.81 18.96 13.03
N ASN A 322 23.73 18.91 11.70
CA ASN A 322 24.78 19.32 10.77
C ASN A 322 24.68 20.80 10.35
N GLY A 323 23.88 21.61 11.07
CA GLY A 323 23.72 23.05 10.83
C GLY A 323 22.90 23.42 9.59
N ARG A 324 22.27 22.44 8.91
CA ARG A 324 21.49 22.69 7.68
C ARG A 324 20.03 23.00 8.01
N ARG A 325 19.47 24.01 7.34
CA ARG A 325 18.03 24.30 7.37
C ARG A 325 17.28 23.26 6.53
N VAL A 326 16.46 22.46 7.17
CA VAL A 326 15.61 21.43 6.54
C VAL A 326 14.14 21.76 6.76
N VAL A 327 13.30 21.38 5.79
CA VAL A 327 11.84 21.48 5.93
C VAL A 327 11.41 20.53 7.03
N GLN A 328 10.74 21.03 8.07
CA GLN A 328 10.17 20.23 9.17
C GLN A 328 8.75 19.81 8.86
N PHE A 329 7.94 20.72 8.32
CA PHE A 329 6.58 20.44 7.93
C PHE A 329 6.21 21.34 6.77
N ASN A 330 5.84 20.72 5.65
CA ASN A 330 5.27 21.45 4.53
C ASN A 330 3.79 21.11 4.46
N PRO A 331 2.89 22.04 4.84
CA PRO A 331 1.45 21.85 4.72
C PRO A 331 1.05 21.36 3.32
N LYS A 332 1.68 21.88 2.26
CA LYS A 332 1.45 21.48 0.87
C LYS A 332 1.75 20.01 0.55
N SER A 333 2.45 19.29 1.42
CA SER A 333 2.75 17.87 1.26
C SER A 333 1.67 16.96 1.85
N VAL A 334 0.72 17.50 2.62
CA VAL A 334 -0.39 16.75 3.24
C VAL A 334 -1.70 17.27 2.67
N HIS A 335 -2.49 16.36 2.09
CA HIS A 335 -3.79 16.71 1.51
C HIS A 335 -4.89 15.98 2.25
N THR A 336 -5.86 16.74 2.73
CA THR A 336 -7.09 16.22 3.32
C THR A 336 -8.22 16.35 2.30
N ILE A 337 -9.09 15.34 2.26
CA ILE A 337 -10.25 15.32 1.38
C ILE A 337 -11.43 15.90 2.14
N TYR A 338 -12.07 16.92 1.56
CA TYR A 338 -13.30 17.50 2.07
C TYR A 338 -14.40 17.41 1.03
N SER A 339 -15.63 17.21 1.49
CA SER A 339 -16.83 17.41 0.69
C SER A 339 -17.19 18.91 0.62
N PHE A 340 -17.90 19.33 -0.42
CA PHE A 340 -18.22 20.76 -0.65
C PHE A 340 -19.04 21.39 0.47
N ASP A 341 -19.89 20.62 1.14
CA ASP A 341 -20.70 21.02 2.30
C ASP A 341 -19.88 21.22 3.57
N GLN A 342 -18.67 20.66 3.63
CA GLN A 342 -17.74 20.83 4.75
C GLN A 342 -16.91 22.11 4.67
N LEU A 343 -16.99 22.84 3.55
CA LEU A 343 -16.17 24.02 3.30
C LEU A 343 -17.00 25.27 3.01
N ARG A 344 -16.50 26.40 3.50
CA ARG A 344 -17.01 27.73 3.20
C ARG A 344 -15.92 28.56 2.52
N PRO A 345 -16.15 29.06 1.29
CA PRO A 345 -15.26 30.04 0.68
C PRO A 345 -15.02 31.22 1.60
N VAL A 346 -13.76 31.61 1.77
CA VAL A 346 -13.45 32.93 2.33
C VAL A 346 -13.58 33.91 1.17
N ILE A 347 -14.59 34.78 1.23
CA ILE A 347 -14.67 35.92 0.30
C ILE A 347 -13.69 36.94 0.87
N ASP A 348 -12.56 37.11 0.19
CA ASP A 348 -11.61 38.16 0.49
C ASP A 348 -12.27 39.48 0.07
N THR A 349 -13.12 40.04 0.92
CA THR A 349 -13.45 41.46 0.84
C THR A 349 -12.16 42.18 1.18
N GLY A 350 -11.47 42.68 0.15
CA GLY A 350 -10.16 43.31 0.25
C GLY A 350 -10.12 44.51 1.18
N GLU A 351 -10.17 44.26 2.48
CA GLU A 351 -9.69 45.17 3.50
C GLU A 351 -8.22 44.81 3.73
N THR A 352 -7.39 45.51 2.96
CA THR A 352 -6.01 45.78 3.37
C THR A 352 -6.03 46.39 4.76
N ASN A 353 -5.83 45.58 5.79
CA ASN A 353 -5.41 46.06 7.10
C ASN A 353 -3.95 46.51 6.96
N ASN A 354 -3.79 47.79 6.60
CA ASN A 354 -2.61 48.56 6.93
C ASN A 354 -2.56 48.70 8.45
N GLU A 355 -1.62 48.01 9.10
CA GLU A 355 -0.82 48.55 10.21
C GLU A 355 0.63 48.08 10.06
#